data_AF-A0A662BKQ5-F1
#
_entry.id   AF-A0A662BKQ5-F1
#
_cell.length_a   1.000
_cell.length_b   1.000
_cell.length_c   1.000
_cell.angle_alpha   90.00
_cell.angle_beta   90.00
_cell.angle_gamma   90.00
#
_symmetry.space_group_name_H-M   'P 1'
#
loop_
_entity.id
_entity.type
_entity.pdbx_description
1 polymer ?
#
loop_
_entity_poly.entity_id
_entity_poly.type
_entity_poly.pdbx_seq_one_letter_code
_entity_poly.pdbx_strand_id
1 'polypeptide(L)'
;INKGGMDALKKMSPEAKALIGPDLEKYFDVSVYADMADKMGGHVPPTMLNIQTAQASKDATMAHFSIINHKKGDLLFHLDGAYHSDYYRGIVWWVNKIKPGYNIKTVTTVLESEWAEMTKEQKKTIADYTIVVADDMTQTKR
;
A
#
# COMPACT_ATOMS: atom_id res chain seq x y z
N ILE A 1 9.36 13.25 -2.36
CA ILE A 1 8.11 13.17 -3.17
C ILE A 1 6.99 14.04 -2.60
N ASN A 2 6.55 13.86 -1.34
CA ASN A 2 5.42 14.62 -0.77
C ASN A 2 5.47 16.17 -0.93
N LYS A 3 6.66 16.78 -0.93
CA LYS A 3 6.85 18.22 -1.19
C LYS A 3 7.22 18.55 -2.64
N GLY A 4 7.97 17.67 -3.31
CA GLY A 4 8.65 17.97 -4.59
C GLY A 4 8.21 17.10 -5.78
N GLY A 5 7.12 16.35 -5.65
CA GLY A 5 6.61 15.44 -6.67
C GLY A 5 7.62 14.36 -7.11
N MET A 6 7.42 13.83 -8.31
CA MET A 6 8.33 12.87 -8.94
C MET A 6 9.71 13.46 -9.22
N ASP A 7 9.81 14.77 -9.49
CA ASP A 7 11.10 15.42 -9.76
C ASP A 7 12.07 15.34 -8.57
N ALA A 8 11.57 15.12 -7.35
CA ALA A 8 12.41 14.83 -6.20
C ALA A 8 13.29 13.58 -6.41
N LEU A 9 12.81 12.57 -7.15
CA LEU A 9 13.55 11.35 -7.45
C LEU A 9 14.74 11.62 -8.38
N LYS A 10 14.59 12.53 -9.35
CA LYS A 10 15.66 12.87 -10.30
C LYS A 10 16.92 13.41 -9.58
N LYS A 11 16.72 14.11 -8.47
CA LYS A 11 17.76 14.73 -7.63
C LYS A 11 18.48 13.76 -6.69
N MET A 12 18.03 12.51 -6.60
CA MET A 12 18.64 11.51 -5.72
C MET A 12 19.94 10.96 -6.31
N SER A 13 20.88 10.60 -5.42
CA SER A 13 22.12 9.92 -5.82
C SER A 13 21.81 8.53 -6.41
N PRO A 14 22.73 7.95 -7.19
CA PRO A 14 22.56 6.59 -7.70
C PRO A 14 22.30 5.56 -6.61
N GLU A 15 22.99 5.66 -5.47
CA GLU A 15 22.86 4.74 -4.33
C GLU A 15 21.46 4.85 -3.70
N ALA A 16 20.95 6.07 -3.56
CA ALA A 16 19.62 6.30 -3.01
C ALA A 16 18.52 5.83 -3.97
N LYS A 17 18.71 5.97 -5.29
CA LYS A 17 17.80 5.42 -6.31
C LYS A 17 17.77 3.89 -6.29
N ALA A 18 18.90 3.24 -6.01
CA ALA A 18 18.97 1.78 -5.91
C ALA A 18 18.14 1.21 -4.73
N LEU A 19 17.76 2.04 -3.76
CA LEU A 19 16.87 1.68 -2.64
C LEU A 19 15.38 1.94 -2.94
N ILE A 20 15.03 2.35 -4.15
CA ILE A 20 13.66 2.64 -4.57
C ILE A 20 13.31 1.75 -5.77
N GLY A 21 12.09 1.22 -5.78
CA GLY A 21 11.59 0.46 -6.92
C GLY A 21 11.58 1.30 -8.20
N PRO A 22 12.07 0.79 -9.34
CA PRO A 22 12.18 1.54 -10.60
C PRO A 22 10.82 1.74 -11.30
N ASP A 23 9.79 1.04 -10.83
CA ASP A 23 8.52 0.87 -11.54
C ASP A 23 7.54 2.03 -11.36
N LEU A 24 7.81 2.95 -10.42
CA LEU A 24 6.90 4.05 -10.08
C LEU A 24 6.50 4.89 -11.29
N GLU A 25 7.46 5.44 -12.03
CA GLU A 25 7.17 6.32 -13.18
C GLU A 25 6.42 5.59 -14.30
N LYS A 26 6.65 4.28 -14.43
CA LYS A 26 6.09 3.47 -15.51
C LYS A 26 4.63 3.13 -15.31
N TYR A 27 4.23 2.81 -14.08
CA TYR A 27 2.90 2.26 -13.81
C TYR A 27 2.02 3.12 -12.91
N PHE A 28 2.52 4.22 -12.32
CA PHE A 28 1.74 4.99 -11.36
C PHE A 28 0.35 5.37 -11.88
N ASP A 29 -0.67 5.00 -11.10
CA ASP A 29 -2.07 5.32 -11.33
C ASP A 29 -2.66 5.91 -10.05
N VAL A 30 -3.10 7.17 -10.13
CA VAL A 30 -3.63 7.91 -8.98
C VAL A 30 -4.94 7.31 -8.46
N SER A 31 -5.71 6.60 -9.30
CA SER A 31 -7.01 6.03 -8.93
C SER A 31 -6.88 4.96 -7.84
N VAL A 32 -5.73 4.26 -7.77
CA VAL A 32 -5.41 3.27 -6.73
C VAL A 32 -5.41 3.91 -5.34
N TYR A 33 -5.09 5.20 -5.26
CA TYR A 33 -4.91 6.01 -4.04
C TYR A 33 -5.99 7.08 -3.88
N ALA A 34 -7.09 7.01 -4.62
CA ALA A 34 -8.13 8.06 -4.63
C ALA A 34 -8.78 8.24 -3.25
N ASP A 35 -8.98 7.16 -2.50
CA ASP A 35 -9.58 7.17 -1.15
C ASP A 35 -8.72 7.90 -0.11
N MET A 36 -7.46 8.20 -0.41
CA MET A 36 -6.62 8.99 0.50
C MET A 36 -7.17 10.40 0.72
N ALA A 37 -7.74 11.02 -0.31
CA ALA A 37 -8.31 12.36 -0.19
C ALA A 37 -9.52 12.33 0.76
N ASP A 38 -10.40 11.35 0.60
CA ASP A 38 -11.59 11.17 1.44
C ASP A 38 -11.20 10.89 2.90
N LYS A 39 -10.16 10.06 3.11
CA LYS A 39 -9.62 9.74 4.45
C LYS A 39 -8.94 10.91 5.15
N MET A 40 -8.55 11.97 4.42
CA MET A 40 -8.02 13.20 5.00
C MET A 40 -9.11 14.17 5.47
N GLY A 41 -10.38 13.88 5.20
CA GLY A 41 -11.52 14.71 5.60
C GLY A 41 -11.45 16.12 4.99
N GLY A 42 -11.90 17.13 5.73
CA GLY A 42 -12.05 18.50 5.23
C GLY A 42 -10.75 19.28 4.97
N HIS A 43 -9.57 18.67 5.06
CA HIS A 43 -8.27 19.34 4.95
C HIS A 43 -7.38 18.67 3.89
N VAL A 44 -7.90 18.51 2.66
CA VAL A 44 -7.11 18.01 1.53
C VAL A 44 -6.07 19.07 1.15
N PRO A 45 -4.76 18.80 1.30
CA PRO A 45 -3.74 19.77 0.98
C PRO A 45 -3.62 19.96 -0.55
N PRO A 46 -3.17 21.13 -1.03
CA PRO A 46 -2.89 21.34 -2.46
C PRO A 46 -1.88 20.33 -3.03
N THR A 47 -1.07 19.71 -2.16
CA THR A 47 -0.07 18.70 -2.50
C THR A 47 -0.61 17.27 -2.47
N MET A 48 -1.94 17.05 -2.52
CA MET A 48 -2.53 15.72 -2.40
C MET A 48 -1.98 14.72 -3.44
N LEU A 49 -1.80 15.16 -4.69
CA LEU A 49 -1.16 14.33 -5.70
C LEU A 49 0.24 13.87 -5.28
N ASN A 50 1.05 14.75 -4.69
CA ASN A 50 2.38 14.40 -4.21
C ASN A 50 2.34 13.40 -3.05
N ILE A 51 1.29 13.43 -2.23
CA ILE A 51 1.10 12.49 -1.13
C ILE A 51 0.71 11.11 -1.69
N GLN A 52 -0.20 11.06 -2.68
CA GLN A 52 -0.55 9.82 -3.39
C GLN A 52 0.66 9.22 -4.09
N THR A 53 1.42 10.04 -4.82
CA THR A 53 2.69 9.61 -5.44
C THR A 53 3.70 9.12 -4.41
N ALA A 54 3.75 9.73 -3.23
CA ALA A 54 4.63 9.28 -2.16
C ALA A 54 4.22 7.91 -1.60
N GLN A 55 2.92 7.64 -1.46
CA GLN A 55 2.44 6.30 -1.10
C GLN A 55 2.71 5.28 -2.20
N ALA A 56 2.42 5.63 -3.45
CA ALA A 56 2.72 4.80 -4.60
C ALA A 56 4.20 4.44 -4.70
N SER A 57 5.10 5.40 -4.39
CA SER A 57 6.54 5.14 -4.35
C SER A 57 6.92 4.11 -3.30
N LYS A 58 6.25 4.11 -2.13
CA LYS A 58 6.48 3.10 -1.09
C LYS A 58 6.00 1.74 -1.55
N ASP A 59 4.78 1.65 -2.06
CA ASP A 59 4.19 0.39 -2.50
C ASP A 59 4.94 -0.23 -3.67
N ALA A 60 5.31 0.57 -4.67
CA ALA A 60 6.11 0.13 -5.81
C ALA A 60 7.47 -0.42 -5.34
N THR A 61 8.09 0.24 -4.34
CA THR A 61 9.36 -0.20 -3.76
C THR A 61 9.20 -1.51 -2.99
N MET A 62 8.18 -1.63 -2.13
CA MET A 62 7.87 -2.85 -1.39
C MET A 62 7.56 -4.02 -2.33
N ALA A 63 6.78 -3.78 -3.39
CA ALA A 63 6.48 -4.78 -4.41
C ALA A 63 7.75 -5.22 -5.15
N HIS A 64 8.58 -4.27 -5.60
CA HIS A 64 9.84 -4.55 -6.28
C HIS A 64 10.74 -5.45 -5.43
N PHE A 65 10.99 -5.06 -4.18
CA PHE A 65 11.85 -5.83 -3.30
C PHE A 65 11.23 -7.18 -2.91
N SER A 66 9.91 -7.28 -2.79
CA SER A 66 9.24 -8.57 -2.59
C SER A 66 9.45 -9.50 -3.79
N ILE A 67 9.35 -8.98 -5.02
CA ILE A 67 9.53 -9.77 -6.25
C ILE A 67 10.96 -10.29 -6.40
N ILE A 68 11.97 -9.44 -6.17
CA ILE A 68 13.37 -9.86 -6.39
C ILE A 68 13.91 -10.77 -5.28
N ASN A 69 13.34 -10.67 -4.07
CA ASN A 69 13.75 -11.52 -2.95
C ASN A 69 12.91 -12.80 -2.83
N HIS A 70 11.76 -12.89 -3.50
CA HIS A 70 10.98 -14.12 -3.57
C HIS A 70 11.63 -15.13 -4.51
N LYS A 71 11.91 -16.34 -4.01
CA LYS A 71 12.34 -17.48 -4.83
C LYS A 71 11.18 -18.45 -5.00
N LYS A 72 11.13 -19.12 -6.16
CA LYS A 72 10.09 -20.10 -6.45
C LYS A 72 10.08 -21.21 -5.38
N GLY A 73 8.93 -21.38 -4.74
CA GLY A 73 8.74 -22.35 -3.65
C GLY A 73 8.78 -21.73 -2.25
N ASP A 74 9.29 -20.50 -2.11
CA ASP A 74 9.35 -19.81 -0.83
C ASP A 74 8.00 -19.19 -0.46
N LEU A 75 7.75 -19.11 0.84
CA LEU A 75 6.76 -18.21 1.43
C LEU A 75 7.46 -16.90 1.80
N LEU A 76 7.10 -15.81 1.13
CA LEU A 76 7.47 -14.47 1.57
C LEU A 76 6.33 -13.91 2.43
N PHE A 77 6.64 -13.57 3.67
CA PHE A 77 5.70 -12.94 4.59
C PHE A 77 6.10 -11.48 4.79
N HIS A 78 5.21 -10.56 4.42
CA HIS A 78 5.41 -9.12 4.54
C HIS A 78 4.49 -8.60 5.64
N LEU A 79 5.06 -7.97 6.66
CA LEU A 79 4.31 -7.24 7.68
C LEU A 79 4.29 -5.75 7.31
N ASP A 80 3.12 -5.25 6.97
CA ASP A 80 2.88 -3.86 6.58
C ASP A 80 1.61 -3.31 7.24
N GLY A 81 1.41 -2.00 7.14
CA GLY A 81 0.16 -1.38 7.58
C GLY A 81 -0.97 -1.73 6.61
N ALA A 82 -2.17 -2.03 7.13
CA ALA A 82 -3.33 -2.52 6.37
C ALA A 82 -3.62 -1.76 5.06
N TYR A 83 -3.40 -0.43 5.05
CA TYR A 83 -3.55 0.39 3.84
C TYR A 83 -2.75 -0.13 2.62
N HIS A 84 -1.63 -0.79 2.85
CA HIS A 84 -0.72 -1.28 1.81
C HIS A 84 -1.17 -2.60 1.15
N SER A 85 -2.18 -3.29 1.71
CA SER A 85 -2.63 -4.60 1.22
C SER A 85 -4.15 -4.78 1.19
N ASP A 86 -4.92 -3.96 1.93
CA ASP A 86 -6.38 -3.98 1.93
C ASP A 86 -6.98 -3.84 0.52
N TYR A 87 -8.07 -4.57 0.26
CA TYR A 87 -8.80 -4.60 -1.01
C TYR A 87 -7.93 -4.96 -2.22
N TYR A 88 -6.82 -5.69 -2.00
CA TYR A 88 -5.85 -6.04 -3.06
C TYR A 88 -5.27 -4.81 -3.78
N ARG A 89 -5.25 -3.65 -3.10
CA ARG A 89 -4.61 -2.42 -3.58
C ARG A 89 -3.16 -2.35 -3.08
N GLY A 90 -2.53 -1.18 -3.21
CA GLY A 90 -1.17 -0.94 -2.73
C GLY A 90 -0.16 -1.96 -3.29
N ILE A 91 0.60 -2.61 -2.41
CA ILE A 91 1.65 -3.58 -2.75
C ILE A 91 1.10 -4.67 -3.69
N VAL A 92 -0.10 -5.21 -3.40
CA VAL A 92 -0.68 -6.32 -4.16
C VAL A 92 -0.97 -5.91 -5.60
N TRP A 93 -1.49 -4.69 -5.79
CA TRP A 93 -1.70 -4.12 -7.11
C TRP A 93 -0.36 -3.96 -7.85
N TRP A 94 0.67 -3.41 -7.19
CA TRP A 94 1.98 -3.22 -7.78
C TRP A 94 2.67 -4.53 -8.17
N VAL A 95 2.60 -5.58 -7.32
CA VAL A 95 3.14 -6.90 -7.66
C VAL A 95 2.49 -7.43 -8.94
N ASN A 96 1.17 -7.35 -9.04
CA ASN A 96 0.44 -7.82 -10.22
C ASN A 96 0.71 -6.98 -11.48
N LYS A 97 1.05 -5.69 -11.33
CA LYS A 97 1.45 -4.82 -12.46
C LYS A 97 2.88 -5.10 -12.93
N ILE A 98 3.81 -5.30 -12.01
CA ILE A 98 5.24 -5.52 -12.32
C ILE A 98 5.44 -6.94 -12.84
N LYS A 99 4.88 -7.94 -12.14
CA LYS A 99 5.05 -9.35 -12.47
C LYS A 99 3.81 -10.16 -12.05
N PRO A 100 2.83 -10.34 -12.94
CA PRO A 100 1.63 -11.12 -12.64
C PRO A 100 1.96 -12.62 -12.43
N GLY A 101 1.05 -13.33 -11.76
CA GLY A 101 1.11 -14.79 -11.60
C GLY A 101 1.56 -15.28 -10.22
N TYR A 102 1.82 -14.39 -9.27
CA TYR A 102 2.01 -14.77 -7.87
C TYR A 102 0.68 -15.16 -7.23
N ASN A 103 0.72 -16.21 -6.39
CA ASN A 103 -0.37 -16.51 -5.47
C ASN A 103 -0.17 -15.67 -4.21
N ILE A 104 -0.96 -14.60 -4.07
CA ILE A 104 -0.86 -13.64 -2.97
C ILE A 104 -2.07 -13.83 -2.07
N LYS A 105 -1.84 -13.89 -0.76
CA LYS A 105 -2.88 -13.89 0.27
C LYS A 105 -2.69 -12.70 1.21
N THR A 106 -3.78 -12.01 1.52
CA THR A 106 -3.76 -10.85 2.42
C THR A 106 -4.41 -11.19 3.75
N VAL A 107 -3.84 -10.61 4.81
CA VAL A 107 -4.39 -10.67 6.16
C VAL A 107 -4.51 -9.25 6.66
N THR A 108 -5.71 -8.86 7.09
CA THR A 108 -5.96 -7.54 7.67
C THR A 108 -6.43 -7.67 9.11
N THR A 109 -6.24 -6.62 9.89
CA THR A 109 -6.72 -6.52 11.27
C THR A 109 -7.65 -5.32 11.37
N VAL A 110 -8.82 -5.53 11.97
CA VAL A 110 -9.84 -4.50 12.20
C VAL A 110 -10.32 -4.58 13.64
N LEU A 111 -10.74 -3.44 14.18
CA LEU A 111 -11.41 -3.41 15.47
C LEU A 111 -12.82 -4.00 15.38
N GLU A 112 -13.37 -4.41 16.52
CA GLU A 112 -14.74 -4.93 16.61
C GLU A 112 -15.76 -3.89 16.15
N SER A 113 -15.61 -2.63 16.58
CA SER A 113 -16.44 -1.51 16.14
C SER A 113 -16.38 -1.28 14.63
N GLU A 114 -15.18 -1.27 14.04
CA GLU A 114 -14.98 -1.14 12.59
C GLU A 114 -15.66 -2.31 11.83
N TRP A 115 -15.50 -3.53 12.33
CA TRP A 115 -16.14 -4.70 11.75
C TRP A 115 -17.66 -4.64 11.83
N ALA A 116 -18.22 -4.09 12.91
CA ALA A 116 -19.67 -3.94 13.05
C ALA A 116 -20.27 -2.99 12.01
N GLU A 117 -19.54 -1.93 11.64
CA GLU A 117 -19.97 -0.92 10.66
C GLU A 117 -19.78 -1.37 9.20
N MET A 118 -18.91 -2.35 8.95
CA MET A 118 -18.65 -2.84 7.59
C MET A 118 -19.88 -3.53 6.97
N THR A 119 -20.17 -3.15 5.74
CA THR A 119 -21.11 -3.85 4.87
C THR A 119 -20.64 -5.29 4.59
N LYS A 120 -21.58 -6.16 4.20
CA LYS A 120 -21.27 -7.53 3.79
C LYS A 120 -20.22 -7.60 2.66
N GLU A 121 -20.25 -6.64 1.74
CA GLU A 121 -19.30 -6.60 0.63
C GLU A 121 -17.90 -6.16 1.09
N GLN A 122 -17.79 -5.18 1.98
CA GLN A 122 -16.49 -4.80 2.57
C GLN A 122 -15.86 -5.98 3.30
N LYS A 123 -16.62 -6.69 4.15
CA LYS A 123 -16.14 -7.89 4.86
C LYS A 123 -15.63 -8.97 3.92
N LYS A 124 -16.25 -9.11 2.74
CA LYS A 124 -15.89 -10.11 1.74
C LYS A 124 -14.66 -9.71 0.90
N THR A 125 -14.42 -8.42 0.71
CA THR A 125 -13.44 -7.91 -0.25
C THR A 125 -12.20 -7.30 0.38
N ILE A 126 -12.21 -7.00 1.67
CA ILE A 126 -11.09 -6.33 2.34
C ILE A 126 -9.80 -7.16 2.34
N ALA A 127 -9.87 -8.47 2.57
CA ALA A 127 -8.72 -9.38 2.57
C ALA A 127 -9.16 -10.84 2.42
N ASP A 128 -8.22 -11.77 2.21
CA ASP A 128 -8.51 -13.20 2.30
C ASP A 128 -8.85 -13.64 3.73
N TYR A 129 -8.16 -13.05 4.71
CA TYR A 129 -8.37 -13.30 6.14
C TYR A 129 -8.48 -11.98 6.89
N THR A 130 -9.44 -11.91 7.80
CA THR A 130 -9.65 -10.75 8.68
C THR A 130 -9.57 -11.18 10.12
N ILE A 131 -8.68 -10.55 10.87
CA ILE A 131 -8.56 -10.70 12.32
C ILE A 131 -9.36 -9.57 12.96
N VAL A 132 -10.44 -9.91 13.65
CA VAL A 132 -11.23 -8.95 14.43
C VAL A 132 -10.70 -8.95 15.85
N VAL A 133 -10.30 -7.78 16.34
CA VAL A 133 -9.72 -7.60 17.67
C VAL A 133 -10.57 -6.66 18.52
N ALA A 134 -10.44 -6.76 19.84
CA ALA A 134 -11.15 -5.87 20.76
C ALA A 134 -10.78 -4.40 20.53
N ASP A 135 -11.74 -3.49 20.73
CA ASP A 135 -11.55 -2.05 20.54
C ASP A 135 -10.46 -1.45 21.47
N ASP A 136 -10.15 -2.13 22.58
CA ASP A 136 -9.12 -1.74 23.55
C ASP A 136 -7.71 -2.27 23.23
N MET A 137 -7.54 -2.96 22.09
CA MET A 137 -6.23 -3.42 21.65
C MET A 137 -5.28 -2.23 21.46
N THR A 138 -4.04 -2.36 21.97
CA THR A 138 -3.05 -1.30 21.86
C THR A 138 -2.73 -1.00 20.40
N GLN A 139 -2.93 0.26 20.00
CA GLN A 139 -2.58 0.74 18.67
C GLN A 139 -1.21 1.43 18.68
N THR A 140 -0.51 1.37 17.55
CA THR A 140 0.66 2.22 17.31
C THR A 140 0.23 3.68 17.32
N LYS A 141 0.89 4.51 18.15
CA LYS A 141 0.63 5.95 18.23
C LYS A 141 0.76 6.58 16.82
N ARG A 142 -0.25 7.32 16.39
CA ARG A 142 -0.26 8.09 15.14
C ARG A 142 0.43 9.43 15.30
#